data_AF-A0A7R9FD94-F1
#
_entry.id   AF-A0A7R9FD94-F1
#
_cell.length_a   1.000
_cell.length_b   1.000
_cell.length_c   1.000
_cell.angle_alpha   90.00
_cell.angle_beta   90.00
_cell.angle_gamma   90.00
#
_symmetry.space_group_name_H-M   'P 1'
#
loop_
_entity.id
_entity.type
_entity.pdbx_description
1 polymer ?
#
loop_
_entity_poly.entity_id
_entity_poly.type
_entity_poly.pdbx_seq_one_letter_code
_entity_poly.pdbx_strand_id
1 'polypeptide(L)'
;MWGQSWSNILDVTIPYPGKNFLDVTPQMIEQGYNSLAMFRLAEDFYQSMNMSGMPPEFWAGSVLEELPDRIVICQPSAWDFCNRRDYRIKMCTHVNMKDFVTAHHEMGHIQYFLHYRHLPKAFRDGANPGFHEAVGEAIALSVSTPGHLQNLGLVQNSADDLPYDINYLFSLALDKLAFLPFSLVMDRWRWDIFQGGVGKEQYNCHWWRLREKYTGIKPPVLRSEIDFDPGSKYHVLANMPYIR
;
A
#
# COMPACT_ATOMS: atom_id res chain seq x y z
N MET A 1 7.46 -10.13 -6.46
CA MET A 1 8.89 -9.91 -6.78
C MET A 1 9.78 -10.07 -5.56
N TRP A 2 9.76 -9.13 -4.60
CA TRP A 2 10.73 -9.13 -3.48
C TRP A 2 10.35 -10.01 -2.27
N GLY A 3 9.17 -10.64 -2.30
CA GLY A 3 8.68 -11.43 -1.16
C GLY A 3 8.44 -10.60 0.10
N GLN A 4 8.09 -9.31 -0.06
CA GLN A 4 7.73 -8.41 1.03
C GLN A 4 6.29 -8.61 1.55
N SER A 5 5.45 -9.23 0.73
CA SER A 5 4.07 -9.61 1.04
C SER A 5 3.85 -10.98 0.41
N TRP A 6 3.13 -11.84 1.13
CA TRP A 6 2.85 -13.22 0.75
C TRP A 6 1.39 -13.43 0.34
N SER A 7 0.60 -12.35 0.19
CA SER A 7 -0.82 -12.45 -0.17
C SER A 7 -1.07 -13.22 -1.47
N ASN A 8 -0.11 -13.20 -2.41
CA ASN A 8 -0.22 -13.89 -3.69
C ASN A 8 -0.04 -15.42 -3.62
N ILE A 9 0.28 -15.99 -2.46
CA ILE A 9 0.31 -17.45 -2.25
C ILE A 9 -0.83 -17.93 -1.33
N LEU A 10 -1.83 -17.07 -1.10
CA LEU A 10 -2.96 -17.40 -0.24
C LEU A 10 -3.73 -18.62 -0.75
N ASP A 11 -3.94 -18.74 -2.06
CA ASP A 11 -4.65 -19.86 -2.71
C ASP A 11 -4.10 -21.24 -2.35
N VAL A 12 -2.78 -21.36 -2.20
CA VAL A 12 -2.10 -22.62 -1.84
C VAL A 12 -1.80 -22.76 -0.34
N THR A 13 -2.04 -21.72 0.47
CA THR A 13 -1.76 -21.71 1.91
C THR A 13 -2.99 -21.50 2.79
N ILE A 14 -4.17 -21.32 2.19
CA ILE A 14 -5.41 -20.98 2.89
C ILE A 14 -5.80 -22.07 3.92
N PRO A 15 -6.03 -21.69 5.20
CA PRO A 15 -6.35 -22.65 6.26
C PRO A 15 -7.62 -23.46 6.02
N TYR A 16 -8.68 -22.82 5.50
CA TYR A 16 -9.96 -23.46 5.20
C TYR A 16 -10.27 -23.36 3.70
N PRO A 17 -9.84 -24.34 2.87
CA PRO A 17 -10.14 -24.38 1.45
C PRO A 17 -11.64 -24.38 1.16
N GLY A 18 -12.07 -23.71 0.08
CA GLY A 18 -13.49 -23.61 -0.32
C GLY A 18 -14.30 -22.54 0.44
N LYS A 19 -13.72 -21.94 1.48
CA LYS A 19 -14.20 -20.72 2.14
C LYS A 19 -13.40 -19.54 1.60
N ASN A 20 -13.63 -19.22 0.32
CA ASN A 20 -12.79 -18.28 -0.42
C ASN A 20 -12.80 -16.89 0.22
N PHE A 21 -11.72 -16.15 0.00
CA PHE A 21 -11.63 -14.76 0.42
C PHE A 21 -12.82 -13.96 -0.13
N LEU A 22 -13.22 -12.96 0.64
CA LEU A 22 -14.20 -11.98 0.19
C LEU A 22 -13.56 -11.10 -0.89
N ASP A 23 -13.58 -11.55 -2.14
CA ASP A 23 -13.22 -10.73 -3.28
C ASP A 23 -14.48 -10.11 -3.87
N VAL A 24 -14.60 -8.79 -3.72
CA VAL A 24 -15.74 -8.02 -4.23
C VAL A 24 -15.55 -7.58 -5.68
N THR A 25 -14.41 -7.92 -6.31
CA THR A 25 -14.11 -7.55 -7.70
C THR A 25 -15.23 -7.94 -8.68
N PRO A 26 -15.77 -9.19 -8.67
CA PRO A 26 -16.86 -9.56 -9.57
C PRO A 26 -18.11 -8.69 -9.38
N GLN A 27 -18.48 -8.42 -8.12
CA GLN A 27 -19.64 -7.60 -7.77
C GLN A 27 -19.44 -6.14 -8.15
N MET A 28 -18.25 -5.59 -7.99
CA MET A 28 -17.91 -4.24 -8.46
C MET A 28 -18.08 -4.13 -9.98
N ILE A 29 -17.60 -5.13 -10.73
CA ILE A 29 -17.74 -5.17 -12.20
C ILE A 29 -19.21 -5.29 -12.59
N GLU A 30 -19.96 -6.21 -11.95
CA GLU A 30 -21.39 -6.42 -12.20
C GLU A 30 -22.23 -5.14 -11.93
N GLN A 31 -21.87 -4.40 -10.89
CA GLN A 31 -22.51 -3.12 -10.53
C GLN A 31 -22.01 -1.93 -11.37
N GLY A 32 -21.08 -2.14 -12.31
CA GLY A 32 -20.60 -1.10 -13.23
C GLY A 32 -19.68 -0.07 -12.59
N TYR A 33 -18.90 -0.47 -11.57
CA TYR A 33 -17.91 0.40 -10.95
C TYR A 33 -16.85 0.84 -11.98
N ASN A 34 -16.35 2.05 -11.80
CA ASN A 34 -15.20 2.59 -12.51
C ASN A 34 -14.27 3.30 -11.52
N SER A 35 -13.09 3.73 -11.99
CA SER A 35 -12.08 4.38 -11.14
C SER A 35 -12.65 5.59 -10.41
N LEU A 36 -13.42 6.44 -11.09
CA LEU A 36 -14.04 7.62 -10.49
C LEU A 36 -15.01 7.24 -9.36
N ALA A 37 -15.85 6.23 -9.55
CA ALA A 37 -16.77 5.73 -8.53
C ALA A 37 -16.03 5.21 -7.30
N MET A 38 -14.90 4.50 -7.49
CA MET A 38 -14.06 4.03 -6.38
C MET A 38 -13.50 5.18 -5.55
N PHE A 39 -13.01 6.24 -6.19
CA PHE A 39 -12.51 7.43 -5.47
C PHE A 39 -13.64 8.25 -4.83
N ARG A 40 -14.85 8.28 -5.41
CA ARG A 40 -16.02 8.92 -4.80
C ARG A 40 -16.48 8.19 -3.54
N LEU A 41 -16.51 6.86 -3.57
CA LEU A 41 -16.79 6.07 -2.38
C LEU A 41 -15.72 6.28 -1.30
N ALA A 42 -14.45 6.41 -1.69
CA ALA A 42 -13.41 6.79 -0.75
C ALA A 42 -13.67 8.17 -0.13
N GLU A 43 -14.06 9.17 -0.92
CA GLU A 43 -14.45 10.49 -0.42
C GLU A 43 -15.61 10.41 0.59
N ASP A 44 -16.65 9.65 0.24
CA ASP A 44 -17.83 9.44 1.11
C ASP A 44 -17.44 8.80 2.44
N PHE A 45 -16.51 7.83 2.43
CA PHE A 45 -15.98 7.23 3.65
C PHE A 45 -15.36 8.29 4.57
N TYR A 46 -14.49 9.16 4.04
CA TYR A 46 -13.87 10.22 4.84
C TYR A 46 -14.88 11.27 5.32
N GLN A 47 -15.85 11.64 4.48
CA GLN A 47 -16.93 12.54 4.86
C GLN A 47 -17.82 11.96 5.97
N SER A 48 -18.04 10.64 5.99
CA SER A 48 -18.79 9.95 7.05
C SER A 48 -18.15 10.12 8.44
N MET A 49 -16.83 10.34 8.48
CA MET A 49 -16.06 10.67 9.70
C MET A 49 -15.94 12.18 9.95
N ASN A 50 -16.75 13.00 9.28
CA ASN A 50 -16.75 14.46 9.37
C ASN A 50 -15.44 15.12 8.90
N MET A 51 -14.73 14.49 7.95
CA MET A 51 -13.59 15.10 7.26
C MET A 51 -14.04 15.90 6.03
N SER A 52 -13.13 16.70 5.46
CA SER A 52 -13.44 17.51 4.27
C SER A 52 -13.62 16.68 3.02
N GLY A 53 -14.56 17.07 2.15
CA GLY A 53 -14.57 16.60 0.77
C GLY A 53 -13.33 17.04 -0.01
N MET A 54 -13.04 16.31 -1.09
CA MET A 54 -11.95 16.61 -1.99
C MET A 54 -12.24 17.91 -2.77
N PRO A 55 -11.26 18.82 -2.87
CA PRO A 55 -11.45 20.09 -3.59
C PRO A 55 -11.68 19.85 -5.09
N PRO A 56 -12.37 20.77 -5.81
CA PRO A 56 -12.59 20.63 -7.26
C PRO A 56 -11.29 20.43 -8.06
N GLU A 57 -10.21 21.09 -7.64
CA GLU A 57 -8.88 20.97 -8.23
C GLU A 57 -8.33 19.55 -8.15
N PHE A 58 -8.65 18.78 -7.10
CA PHE A 58 -8.24 17.39 -6.97
C PHE A 58 -8.84 16.54 -8.10
N TRP A 59 -10.14 16.68 -8.35
CA TRP A 59 -10.84 15.91 -9.39
C TRP A 59 -10.40 16.32 -10.80
N ALA A 60 -10.14 17.61 -11.02
CA ALA A 60 -9.68 18.10 -12.31
C ALA A 60 -8.21 17.77 -12.61
N GLY A 61 -7.37 17.66 -11.57
CA GLY A 61 -5.92 17.54 -11.70
C GLY A 61 -5.36 16.13 -11.56
N SER A 62 -6.08 15.22 -10.89
CA SER A 62 -5.60 13.86 -10.59
C SER A 62 -5.62 12.94 -11.81
N VAL A 63 -4.74 11.95 -11.80
CA VAL A 63 -4.72 10.85 -12.77
C VAL A 63 -5.17 9.60 -12.03
N LEU A 64 -6.43 9.25 -12.22
CA LEU A 64 -7.11 8.16 -11.49
C LEU A 64 -7.29 6.90 -12.36
N GLU A 65 -6.85 6.94 -13.62
CA GLU A 65 -6.86 5.81 -14.54
C GLU A 65 -5.66 5.92 -15.49
N GLU A 66 -5.32 4.81 -16.13
CA GLU A 66 -4.27 4.81 -17.14
C GLU A 66 -4.72 5.63 -18.35
N LEU A 67 -3.82 6.46 -18.87
CA LEU A 67 -4.12 7.35 -19.98
C LEU A 67 -3.49 6.80 -21.26
N PRO A 68 -4.27 6.55 -22.33
CA PRO A 68 -3.79 5.83 -23.50
C PRO A 68 -2.70 6.57 -24.27
N ASP A 69 -2.68 7.91 -24.20
CA ASP A 69 -1.83 8.74 -25.04
C ASP A 69 -0.44 9.03 -24.45
N ARG A 70 -0.12 8.47 -23.27
CA ARG A 70 1.16 8.77 -22.59
C ARG A 70 1.59 7.68 -21.63
N ILE A 71 2.90 7.49 -21.54
CA ILE A 71 3.51 6.62 -20.54
C ILE A 71 3.45 7.33 -19.18
N VAL A 72 2.78 6.71 -18.21
CA VAL A 72 2.68 7.21 -16.84
C VAL A 72 3.32 6.20 -15.89
N ILE A 73 4.01 6.70 -14.86
CA ILE A 73 4.47 5.84 -13.77
C ILE A 73 3.23 5.41 -12.97
N CYS A 74 2.78 4.18 -13.10
CA CYS A 74 1.52 3.71 -12.51
C CYS A 74 1.55 3.44 -10.99
N GLN A 75 2.73 3.48 -10.35
CA GLN A 75 2.83 3.27 -8.91
C GLN A 75 1.97 4.31 -8.14
N PRO A 76 1.03 3.88 -7.27
CA PRO A 76 0.19 4.79 -6.49
C PRO A 76 1.02 5.81 -5.71
N SER A 77 0.51 7.05 -5.66
CA SER A 77 1.14 8.16 -4.95
C SER A 77 0.18 9.34 -4.82
N ALA A 78 0.24 10.01 -3.66
CA ALA A 78 -0.44 11.26 -3.38
C ALA A 78 0.55 12.44 -3.36
N TRP A 79 0.09 13.61 -3.82
CA TRP A 79 0.92 14.78 -4.07
C TRP A 79 0.35 16.06 -3.45
N ASP A 80 1.15 16.74 -2.61
CA ASP A 80 0.92 18.13 -2.16
C ASP A 80 1.76 19.09 -3.01
N PHE A 81 1.11 19.94 -3.80
CA PHE A 81 1.80 20.95 -4.64
C PHE A 81 2.24 22.19 -3.86
N CYS A 82 2.17 22.14 -2.53
CA CYS A 82 2.73 23.10 -1.59
C CYS A 82 2.08 24.49 -1.61
N ASN A 83 1.05 24.69 -2.43
CA ASN A 83 0.37 25.97 -2.66
C ASN A 83 -0.93 26.13 -1.84
N ARG A 84 -1.26 25.17 -0.96
CA ARG A 84 -2.47 25.12 -0.12
C ARG A 84 -3.79 24.87 -0.86
N ARG A 85 -3.75 24.59 -2.16
CA ARG A 85 -4.94 24.47 -3.02
C ARG A 85 -4.92 23.17 -3.83
N ASP A 86 -3.77 22.84 -4.40
CA ASP A 86 -3.63 21.75 -5.37
C ASP A 86 -3.05 20.50 -4.71
N TYR A 87 -3.86 19.45 -4.71
CA TYR A 87 -3.58 18.14 -4.14
C TYR A 87 -4.07 17.09 -5.12
N ARG A 88 -3.27 16.06 -5.40
CA ARG A 88 -3.58 15.11 -6.47
C ARG A 88 -3.17 13.70 -6.14
N ILE A 89 -3.87 12.74 -6.72
CA ILE A 89 -3.45 11.34 -6.79
C ILE A 89 -3.01 11.00 -8.21
N LYS A 90 -2.00 10.14 -8.31
CA LYS A 90 -1.57 9.52 -9.56
C LYS A 90 -1.53 8.01 -9.38
N MET A 91 -2.54 7.32 -9.90
CA MET A 91 -2.71 5.88 -9.83
C MET A 91 -3.38 5.37 -11.12
N CYS A 92 -2.85 4.29 -11.70
CA CYS A 92 -3.52 3.59 -12.80
C CYS A 92 -4.51 2.59 -12.20
N THR A 93 -5.70 3.06 -11.83
CA THR A 93 -6.68 2.26 -11.09
C THR A 93 -7.37 1.26 -12.01
N HIS A 94 -7.43 0.02 -11.56
CA HIS A 94 -8.23 -1.05 -12.13
C HIS A 94 -9.43 -1.34 -11.23
N VAL A 95 -10.54 -1.78 -11.81
CA VAL A 95 -11.75 -2.14 -11.05
C VAL A 95 -11.54 -3.50 -10.39
N ASN A 96 -10.95 -3.49 -9.20
CA ASN A 96 -10.77 -4.65 -8.34
C ASN A 96 -10.66 -4.22 -6.87
N MET A 97 -10.79 -5.19 -5.96
CA MET A 97 -10.77 -4.94 -4.53
C MET A 97 -9.45 -4.33 -4.03
N LYS A 98 -8.30 -4.77 -4.57
CA LYS A 98 -6.99 -4.26 -4.16
C LYS A 98 -6.88 -2.76 -4.43
N ASP A 99 -7.25 -2.34 -5.64
CA ASP A 99 -7.17 -0.95 -6.05
C ASP A 99 -8.27 -0.11 -5.40
N PHE A 100 -9.41 -0.71 -5.03
CA PHE A 100 -10.43 -0.07 -4.20
C PHE A 100 -9.89 0.31 -2.82
N VAL A 101 -9.21 -0.62 -2.15
CA VAL A 101 -8.56 -0.37 -0.86
C VAL A 101 -7.41 0.63 -1.01
N THR A 102 -6.63 0.52 -2.09
CA THR A 102 -5.52 1.45 -2.38
C THR A 102 -6.03 2.88 -2.62
N ALA A 103 -7.17 3.06 -3.28
CA ALA A 103 -7.78 4.38 -3.46
C ALA A 103 -8.10 5.06 -2.12
N HIS A 104 -8.57 4.29 -1.12
CA HIS A 104 -8.80 4.80 0.24
C HIS A 104 -7.50 5.14 0.95
N HIS A 105 -6.47 4.29 0.83
CA HIS A 105 -5.13 4.56 1.38
C HIS A 105 -4.57 5.89 0.84
N GLU A 106 -4.55 6.06 -0.49
CA GLU A 106 -3.99 7.26 -1.13
C GLU A 106 -4.80 8.53 -0.80
N MET A 107 -6.12 8.42 -0.69
CA MET A 107 -6.95 9.54 -0.24
C MET A 107 -6.70 9.90 1.24
N GLY A 108 -6.20 8.97 2.05
CA GLY A 108 -5.75 9.25 3.42
C GLY A 108 -4.59 10.23 3.47
N HIS A 109 -3.62 10.09 2.55
CA HIS A 109 -2.55 11.07 2.38
C HIS A 109 -3.11 12.44 2.00
N ILE A 110 -4.09 12.51 1.09
CA ILE A 110 -4.73 13.78 0.70
C ILE A 110 -5.46 14.42 1.88
N GLN A 111 -6.18 13.65 2.70
CA GLN A 111 -6.82 14.19 3.90
C GLN A 111 -5.78 14.74 4.88
N TYR A 112 -4.67 14.02 5.09
CA TYR A 112 -3.56 14.53 5.90
C TYR A 112 -3.06 15.88 5.34
N PHE A 113 -2.92 15.99 4.01
CA PHE A 113 -2.51 17.22 3.35
C PHE A 113 -3.47 18.39 3.58
N LEU A 114 -4.77 18.12 3.49
CA LEU A 114 -5.82 19.11 3.69
C LEU A 114 -5.84 19.60 5.14
N HIS A 115 -5.64 18.71 6.12
CA HIS A 115 -5.67 19.06 7.54
C HIS A 115 -4.52 19.98 7.95
N TYR A 116 -3.28 19.70 7.54
CA TYR A 116 -2.13 20.51 7.95
C TYR A 116 -1.86 21.74 7.04
N ARG A 117 -2.67 21.98 6.01
CA ARG A 117 -2.37 23.00 4.97
C ARG A 117 -2.21 24.42 5.48
N HIS A 118 -2.78 24.71 6.64
CA HIS A 118 -2.74 26.00 7.30
C HIS A 118 -1.41 26.25 8.03
N LEU A 119 -0.65 25.20 8.35
CA LEU A 119 0.65 25.30 9.01
C LEU A 119 1.69 25.97 8.10
N PRO A 120 2.78 26.55 8.66
CA PRO A 120 3.95 26.97 7.88
C PRO A 120 4.50 25.81 7.06
N LYS A 121 5.07 26.08 5.87
CA LYS A 121 5.47 25.01 4.94
C LYS A 121 6.44 24.00 5.56
N ALA A 122 7.33 24.44 6.44
CA ALA A 122 8.28 23.59 7.17
C ALA A 122 7.61 22.57 8.12
N PHE A 123 6.35 22.78 8.50
CA PHE A 123 5.58 21.90 9.39
C PHE A 123 4.45 21.16 8.67
N ARG A 124 4.51 21.08 7.33
CA ARG A 124 3.54 20.31 6.51
C ARG A 124 4.11 18.96 6.16
N ASP A 125 4.24 18.14 7.18
CA ASP A 125 4.59 16.73 7.06
C ASP A 125 3.92 15.97 8.22
N GLY A 126 3.96 14.64 8.18
CA GLY A 126 3.54 13.82 9.31
C GLY A 126 4.37 14.12 10.56
N ALA A 127 3.82 13.83 11.73
CA ALA A 127 4.55 13.98 13.00
C ALA A 127 5.90 13.23 13.00
N ASN A 128 5.94 12.11 12.29
CA ASN A 128 7.13 11.45 11.77
C ASN A 128 6.76 10.75 10.44
N PRO A 129 7.74 10.25 9.66
CA PRO A 129 7.45 9.64 8.36
C PRO A 129 6.44 8.47 8.40
N GLY A 130 6.34 7.75 9.52
CA GLY A 130 5.41 6.62 9.65
C GLY A 130 3.96 7.02 9.88
N PHE A 131 3.71 8.21 10.46
CA PHE A 131 2.33 8.69 10.64
C PHE A 131 1.61 8.89 9.30
N HIS A 132 2.33 9.28 8.26
CA HIS A 132 1.73 9.53 6.95
C HIS A 132 1.15 8.23 6.36
N GLU A 133 1.97 7.17 6.34
CA GLU A 133 1.56 5.84 5.86
C GLU A 133 0.53 5.18 6.78
N ALA A 134 0.70 5.33 8.10
CA ALA A 134 -0.19 4.68 9.08
C ALA A 134 -1.65 5.16 8.99
N VAL A 135 -1.89 6.43 8.64
CA VAL A 135 -3.27 6.94 8.48
C VAL A 135 -3.98 6.27 7.31
N GLY A 136 -3.31 6.17 6.15
CA GLY A 136 -3.86 5.49 4.98
C GLY A 136 -4.12 4.00 5.26
N GLU A 137 -3.17 3.33 5.92
CA GLU A 137 -3.29 1.92 6.30
C GLU A 137 -4.43 1.67 7.31
N ALA A 138 -4.61 2.55 8.30
CA ALA A 138 -5.69 2.41 9.28
C ALA A 138 -7.07 2.44 8.62
N ILE A 139 -7.26 3.32 7.63
CA ILE A 139 -8.51 3.38 6.86
C ILE A 139 -8.68 2.15 5.97
N ALA A 140 -7.61 1.73 5.28
CA ALA A 140 -7.63 0.52 4.45
C ALA A 140 -8.11 -0.72 5.24
N LEU A 141 -7.72 -0.85 6.52
CA LEU A 141 -8.21 -1.92 7.39
C LEU A 141 -9.72 -1.87 7.60
N SER A 142 -10.28 -0.68 7.89
CA SER A 142 -11.73 -0.51 8.09
C SER A 142 -12.53 -0.79 6.81
N VAL A 143 -12.04 -0.30 5.67
CA VAL A 143 -12.69 -0.44 4.36
C VAL A 143 -12.71 -1.90 3.89
N SER A 144 -11.69 -2.67 4.26
CA SER A 144 -11.57 -4.09 3.88
C SER A 144 -12.43 -5.03 4.72
N THR A 145 -13.19 -4.51 5.71
CA THR A 145 -14.01 -5.36 6.58
C THR A 145 -15.27 -5.86 5.85
N PRO A 146 -15.70 -7.11 6.08
CA PRO A 146 -16.93 -7.64 5.49
C PRO A 146 -18.16 -6.78 5.81
N GLY A 147 -18.25 -6.25 7.04
CA GLY A 147 -19.36 -5.38 7.45
C GLY A 147 -19.42 -4.07 6.65
N HIS A 148 -18.28 -3.44 6.37
CA HIS A 148 -18.25 -2.25 5.51
C HIS A 148 -18.65 -2.59 4.07
N LEU A 149 -18.09 -3.66 3.50
CA LEU A 149 -18.39 -4.09 2.13
C LEU A 149 -19.85 -4.53 1.96
N GLN A 150 -20.48 -5.08 3.00
CA GLN A 150 -21.92 -5.36 3.02
C GLN A 150 -22.76 -4.08 3.00
N ASN A 151 -22.37 -3.05 3.76
CA ASN A 151 -23.07 -1.76 3.73
C ASN A 151 -22.99 -1.08 2.35
N LEU A 152 -21.93 -1.34 1.59
CA LEU A 152 -21.80 -0.92 0.20
C LEU A 152 -22.58 -1.81 -0.80
N GLY A 153 -23.25 -2.86 -0.33
CA GLY A 153 -23.95 -3.82 -1.18
C GLY A 153 -23.03 -4.72 -2.01
N LEU A 154 -21.74 -4.76 -1.70
CA LEU A 154 -20.74 -5.59 -2.39
C LEU A 154 -20.71 -7.02 -1.83
N VAL A 155 -21.31 -7.25 -0.66
CA VAL A 155 -21.44 -8.56 0.00
C VAL A 155 -22.87 -8.75 0.45
N GLN A 156 -23.49 -9.88 0.11
CA GLN A 156 -24.91 -10.11 0.37
C GLN A 156 -25.18 -10.67 1.78
N ASN A 157 -24.33 -11.56 2.30
CA ASN A 157 -24.54 -12.21 3.60
C ASN A 157 -23.33 -11.98 4.50
N SER A 158 -23.57 -11.56 5.74
CA SER A 158 -22.56 -11.47 6.80
C SER A 158 -22.02 -12.86 7.09
N ALA A 159 -20.77 -13.10 6.76
CA ALA A 159 -20.09 -14.33 7.12
C ALA A 159 -19.56 -14.20 8.57
N ASP A 160 -20.45 -14.23 9.56
CA ASP A 160 -20.09 -14.63 10.93
C ASP A 160 -19.83 -16.14 10.94
N ASP A 161 -18.82 -16.56 10.17
CA ASP A 161 -18.42 -17.94 9.96
C ASP A 161 -16.94 -18.00 10.29
N LEU A 162 -16.61 -18.60 11.43
CA LEU A 162 -15.25 -18.66 11.98
C LEU A 162 -14.18 -19.05 10.92
N PRO A 163 -14.41 -20.05 10.05
CA PRO A 163 -13.56 -20.30 8.88
C PRO A 163 -13.25 -19.09 7.98
N TYR A 164 -14.22 -18.23 7.68
CA TYR A 164 -14.00 -17.00 6.91
C TYR A 164 -13.15 -16.00 7.70
N ASP A 165 -13.42 -15.82 8.99
CA ASP A 165 -12.62 -14.93 9.84
C ASP A 165 -11.16 -15.37 9.93
N ILE A 166 -10.91 -16.67 10.11
CA ILE A 166 -9.55 -17.21 10.12
C ILE A 166 -8.87 -17.00 8.77
N ASN A 167 -9.57 -17.25 7.66
CA ASN A 167 -9.01 -17.02 6.32
C ASN A 167 -8.72 -15.52 6.08
N TYR A 168 -9.57 -14.61 6.56
CA TYR A 168 -9.36 -13.16 6.51
C TYR A 168 -8.12 -12.75 7.32
N LEU A 169 -8.05 -13.16 8.60
CA LEU A 169 -6.91 -12.86 9.47
C LEU A 169 -5.60 -13.45 8.94
N PHE A 170 -5.65 -14.64 8.36
CA PHE A 170 -4.50 -15.27 7.73
C PHE A 170 -4.03 -14.49 6.49
N SER A 171 -4.95 -14.05 5.62
CA SER A 171 -4.64 -13.17 4.48
C SER A 171 -4.00 -11.86 4.93
N LEU A 172 -4.55 -11.24 5.99
CA LEU A 172 -4.00 -10.03 6.57
C LEU A 172 -2.60 -10.27 7.14
N ALA A 173 -2.37 -11.42 7.79
CA ALA A 173 -1.06 -11.78 8.32
C ALA A 173 -0.02 -11.98 7.19
N LEU A 174 -0.40 -12.60 6.07
CA LEU A 174 0.47 -12.76 4.91
C LEU A 174 0.87 -11.42 4.27
N ASP A 175 0.04 -10.38 4.39
CA ASP A 175 0.39 -9.03 3.95
C ASP A 175 1.21 -8.27 5.00
N LYS A 176 0.67 -8.14 6.22
CA LYS A 176 1.21 -7.24 7.25
C LYS A 176 2.34 -7.85 8.05
N LEU A 177 2.22 -9.10 8.51
CA LEU A 177 3.26 -9.71 9.35
C LEU A 177 4.48 -10.13 8.53
N ALA A 178 4.29 -10.64 7.31
CA ALA A 178 5.40 -10.97 6.42
C ALA A 178 6.22 -9.73 6.00
N PHE A 179 5.60 -8.56 5.99
CA PHE A 179 6.25 -7.29 5.65
C PHE A 179 7.20 -6.78 6.74
N LEU A 180 6.87 -6.96 8.03
CA LEU A 180 7.67 -6.44 9.15
C LEU A 180 9.16 -6.83 9.11
N PRO A 181 9.53 -8.11 8.94
CA PRO A 181 10.95 -8.46 8.86
C PRO A 181 11.58 -7.99 7.54
N PHE A 182 10.81 -7.89 6.44
CA PHE A 182 11.31 -7.34 5.18
C PHE A 182 11.69 -5.87 5.33
N SER A 183 10.82 -5.05 5.93
CA SER A 183 11.06 -3.61 6.10
C SER A 183 12.23 -3.34 7.02
N LEU A 184 12.37 -4.13 8.08
CA LEU A 184 13.54 -4.06 8.97
C LEU A 184 14.85 -4.36 8.23
N VAL A 185 14.89 -5.40 7.39
CA VAL A 185 16.09 -5.77 6.63
C VAL A 185 16.54 -4.64 5.70
N MET A 186 15.60 -4.00 5.01
CA MET A 186 15.88 -2.92 4.05
C MET A 186 16.69 -1.79 4.67
N ASP A 187 16.20 -1.19 5.75
CA ASP A 187 16.88 -0.05 6.36
C ASP A 187 18.04 -0.49 7.26
N ARG A 188 18.01 -1.69 7.86
CA ARG A 188 19.20 -2.24 8.55
C ARG A 188 20.38 -2.36 7.59
N TRP A 189 20.15 -2.91 6.39
CA TRP A 189 21.16 -3.03 5.35
C TRP A 189 21.72 -1.65 4.93
N ARG A 190 20.84 -0.67 4.71
CA ARG A 190 21.25 0.71 4.35
C ARG A 190 22.03 1.40 5.47
N TRP A 191 21.58 1.27 6.71
CA TRP A 191 22.25 1.86 7.86
C TRP A 191 23.64 1.29 8.06
N ASP A 192 23.80 -0.04 7.98
CA ASP A 192 25.11 -0.69 8.13
C ASP A 192 26.09 -0.20 7.05
N ILE A 193 25.61 0.09 5.82
CA ILE A 193 26.41 0.71 4.75
C ILE A 193 26.72 2.18 5.03
N PHE A 194 25.71 2.99 5.37
CA PHE A 194 25.90 4.42 5.61
C PHE A 194 26.79 4.71 6.82
N GLN A 195 26.84 3.81 7.80
CA GLN A 195 27.76 3.87 8.94
C GLN A 195 29.19 3.42 8.57
N GLY A 196 29.42 2.90 7.36
CA GLY A 196 30.70 2.39 6.90
C GLY A 196 31.07 1.01 7.43
N GLY A 197 30.15 0.29 8.07
CA GLY A 197 30.37 -1.06 8.60
C GLY A 197 30.37 -2.14 7.53
N VAL A 198 29.88 -1.84 6.33
CA VAL A 198 29.80 -2.76 5.19
C VAL A 198 30.35 -2.08 3.94
N GLY A 199 31.45 -2.61 3.41
CA GLY A 199 32.05 -2.14 2.17
C GLY A 199 31.31 -2.62 0.93
N LYS A 200 31.59 -1.99 -0.22
CA LYS A 200 30.94 -2.30 -1.51
C LYS A 200 31.13 -3.75 -1.94
N GLU A 201 32.23 -4.36 -1.53
CA GLU A 201 32.61 -5.75 -1.76
C GLU A 201 31.82 -6.75 -0.91
N GLN A 202 30.86 -6.29 -0.11
CA GLN A 202 30.00 -7.12 0.75
C GLN A 202 28.52 -6.71 0.67
N TYR A 203 28.13 -5.84 -0.26
CA TYR A 203 26.77 -5.33 -0.33
C TYR A 203 25.75 -6.45 -0.51
N ASN A 204 26.00 -7.36 -1.44
CA ASN A 204 25.04 -8.41 -1.77
C ASN A 204 25.06 -9.55 -0.74
N CYS A 205 26.24 -9.92 -0.25
CA CYS A 205 26.42 -10.90 0.82
C CYS A 205 25.75 -10.44 2.11
N HIS A 206 25.95 -9.18 2.51
CA HIS A 206 25.31 -8.62 3.71
C HIS A 206 23.80 -8.55 3.56
N TRP A 207 23.29 -8.17 2.38
CA TRP A 207 21.87 -8.22 2.07
C TRP A 207 21.28 -9.61 2.31
N TRP A 208 21.87 -10.67 1.73
CA TRP A 208 21.35 -12.03 1.90
C TRP A 208 21.51 -12.57 3.31
N ARG A 209 22.59 -12.19 4.03
CA ARG A 209 22.74 -12.53 5.45
C ARG A 209 21.61 -11.95 6.30
N LEU A 210 21.21 -10.71 6.06
CA LEU A 210 20.08 -10.08 6.75
C LEU A 210 18.75 -10.70 6.33
N ARG A 211 18.54 -10.96 5.03
CA ARG A 211 17.34 -11.63 4.50
C ARG A 211 17.14 -13.00 5.14
N GLU A 212 18.18 -13.83 5.20
CA GLU A 212 18.09 -15.14 5.83
C GLU A 212 17.82 -15.02 7.34
N LYS A 213 18.54 -14.13 8.04
CA LYS A 213 18.39 -13.95 9.48
C LYS A 213 16.98 -13.50 9.90
N TYR A 214 16.41 -12.52 9.20
CA TYR A 214 15.17 -11.88 9.63
C TYR A 214 13.93 -12.43 8.93
N THR A 215 14.03 -12.76 7.63
CA THR A 215 12.87 -13.26 6.86
C THR A 215 12.90 -14.76 6.63
N GLY A 216 14.00 -15.46 6.97
CA GLY A 216 14.14 -16.90 6.72
C GLY A 216 14.21 -17.28 5.24
N ILE A 217 14.52 -16.33 4.35
CA ILE A 217 14.55 -16.55 2.90
C ILE A 217 15.99 -16.51 2.40
N LYS A 218 16.34 -17.48 1.57
CA LYS A 218 17.62 -17.57 0.84
C LYS A 218 17.41 -17.35 -0.66
N PRO A 219 18.44 -16.92 -1.40
CA PRO A 219 18.31 -16.80 -2.85
C PRO A 219 18.12 -18.19 -3.48
N PRO A 220 17.31 -18.33 -4.54
CA PRO A 220 17.08 -19.61 -5.21
C PRO A 220 18.27 -20.07 -6.07
N VAL A 221 19.19 -19.15 -6.37
CA VAL A 221 20.43 -19.40 -7.13
C VAL A 221 21.61 -18.76 -6.40
N LEU A 222 22.82 -19.24 -6.67
CA LEU A 222 24.02 -18.63 -6.11
C LEU A 222 24.13 -17.16 -6.57
N ARG A 223 24.44 -16.28 -5.61
CA ARG A 223 24.65 -14.86 -5.82
C ARG A 223 26.10 -14.51 -5.51
N SER A 224 26.56 -13.41 -6.09
CA SER A 224 27.92 -12.90 -5.92
C SER A 224 27.89 -11.38 -5.80
N GLU A 225 29.05 -10.75 -5.60
CA GLU A 225 29.14 -9.29 -5.47
C GLU A 225 29.18 -8.56 -6.82
N ILE A 226 29.15 -9.28 -7.95
CA ILE A 226 28.79 -8.68 -9.25
C ILE A 226 27.28 -8.43 -9.35
N ASP A 227 26.48 -9.07 -8.49
CA ASP A 227 25.05 -8.83 -8.36
C ASP A 227 24.76 -7.70 -7.36
N PHE A 228 23.68 -6.96 -7.58
CA PHE A 228 23.19 -5.94 -6.66
C PHE A 228 21.68 -6.09 -6.44
N ASP A 229 21.30 -7.17 -5.76
CA ASP A 229 19.90 -7.53 -5.50
C ASP A 229 19.07 -6.44 -4.79
N PRO A 230 19.58 -5.73 -3.75
CA PRO A 230 18.82 -4.63 -3.14
C PRO A 230 18.54 -3.50 -4.14
N GLY A 231 19.39 -3.30 -5.16
CA GLY A 231 19.14 -2.35 -6.24
C GLY A 231 17.93 -2.68 -7.10
N SER A 232 17.46 -3.93 -7.11
CA SER A 232 16.22 -4.29 -7.81
C SER A 232 14.96 -3.78 -7.11
N LYS A 233 15.07 -3.24 -5.88
CA LYS A 233 13.95 -2.66 -5.13
C LYS A 233 13.94 -1.13 -5.30
N TYR A 234 12.83 -0.61 -5.82
CA TYR A 234 12.64 0.82 -6.13
C TYR A 234 13.18 1.78 -5.07
N HIS A 235 12.91 1.52 -3.79
CA HIS A 235 13.24 2.43 -2.70
C HIS A 235 14.75 2.59 -2.48
N VAL A 236 15.54 1.58 -2.84
CA VAL A 236 17.01 1.65 -2.77
C VAL A 236 17.52 2.63 -3.83
N LEU A 237 17.12 2.46 -5.09
CA LEU A 237 17.56 3.33 -6.19
C LEU A 237 16.97 4.74 -6.13
N ALA A 238 15.73 4.88 -5.66
CA ALA A 238 15.06 6.17 -5.49
C ALA A 238 15.51 6.90 -4.21
N ASN A 239 16.45 6.34 -3.44
CA ASN A 239 16.93 6.89 -2.16
C ASN A 239 15.79 7.24 -1.18
N MET A 240 14.78 6.38 -1.10
CA MET A 240 13.63 6.56 -0.22
C MET A 240 13.82 5.78 1.09
N PRO A 241 13.77 6.42 2.27
CA PRO A 241 13.72 5.73 3.57
C PRO A 241 12.65 4.63 3.60
N TYR A 242 12.97 3.46 4.17
CA TYR A 242 12.05 2.31 4.21
C TYR A 242 11.43 2.09 5.59
N ILE A 243 12.07 2.57 6.66
CA ILE A 243 11.51 2.61 8.01
C ILE A 243 10.50 3.77 8.05
N ARG A 244 9.27 3.43 7.72
CA ARG A 244 8.07 4.28 7.81
C ARG A 244 6.98 3.40 8.38
#